data_AF-Q5W2Q9-F1
#
_entry.id   AF-Q5W2Q9-F1
#
_cell.length_a   1.000
_cell.length_b   1.000
_cell.length_c   1.000
_cell.angle_alpha   90.00
_cell.angle_beta   90.00
_cell.angle_gamma   90.00
#
_symmetry.space_group_name_H-M   'P 1'
#
loop_
_entity.id
_entity.type
_entity.pdbx_description
1 polymer ?
#
loop_
_entity_poly.entity_id
_entity_poly.type
_entity_poly.pdbx_seq_one_letter_code
_entity_poly.pdbx_strand_id
1 'polypeptide(L)'
;MVVISINENNQIDIAQNVNAEVKKSKEKKKLNSSNIKRLILVPKDDELNPNEPLYKYVEKVILKVIDQYVRETKRPIRRKDLVEYVFAYDNRMQEYDKVSKHDDSIISYAITRLLREGKLVKLEYCKHWENGRCKDFYRKKEYLLPEHLQLPEINEYLKKNGLIEG
;
A
#
# COMPACT_ATOMS: atom_id res chain seq x y z
N MET A 1 -31.23 42.61 -34.72
CA MET A 1 -31.34 41.21 -35.16
C MET A 1 -30.14 40.46 -34.61
N VAL A 2 -30.42 39.44 -33.81
CA VAL A 2 -29.43 38.58 -33.16
C VAL A 2 -29.03 37.49 -34.15
N VAL A 3 -27.72 37.31 -34.36
CA VAL A 3 -27.17 36.01 -34.77
C VAL A 3 -26.10 35.67 -33.75
N ILE A 4 -26.42 34.69 -32.90
CA ILE A 4 -25.48 34.00 -32.03
C ILE A 4 -24.99 32.80 -32.83
N SER A 5 -23.67 32.66 -32.94
CA SER A 5 -23.04 31.36 -33.17
C SER A 5 -22.18 31.02 -31.95
N ILE A 6 -22.49 29.85 -31.40
CA ILE A 6 -21.85 29.18 -30.27
C ILE A 6 -20.71 28.34 -30.82
N ASN A 7 -19.56 28.36 -30.13
CA ASN A 7 -18.56 27.29 -29.94
C ASN A 7 -17.24 27.97 -29.57
N GLU A 8 -16.38 27.48 -28.68
CA GLU A 8 -16.29 26.26 -27.89
C GLU A 8 -15.17 26.51 -26.87
N ASN A 9 -15.27 25.89 -25.69
CA ASN A 9 -14.17 25.43 -24.85
C ASN A 9 -13.10 26.45 -24.41
N ASN A 10 -13.39 27.10 -23.27
CA ASN A 10 -12.36 27.66 -22.40
C ASN A 10 -11.43 26.55 -21.90
N GLN A 11 -10.15 26.74 -22.27
CA GLN A 11 -9.01 26.15 -21.61
C GLN A 11 -8.92 26.61 -20.15
N ILE A 12 -8.35 25.70 -19.37
CA ILE A 12 -7.92 25.82 -17.99
C ILE A 12 -6.91 26.96 -17.88
N ASP A 13 -7.10 27.88 -16.95
CA ASP A 13 -5.98 28.62 -16.39
C ASP A 13 -6.09 28.78 -14.87
N ILE A 14 -4.92 28.61 -14.28
CA ILE A 14 -4.64 28.34 -12.88
C ILE A 14 -4.68 29.66 -12.09
N ALA A 15 -5.53 29.74 -11.07
CA ALA A 15 -5.47 30.83 -10.10
C ALA A 15 -4.24 30.63 -9.19
N GLN A 16 -3.19 31.43 -9.42
CA GLN A 16 -2.21 31.77 -8.40
C GLN A 16 -2.86 32.69 -7.36
N ASN A 17 -2.59 32.36 -6.10
CA ASN A 17 -3.13 32.99 -4.92
C ASN A 17 -2.12 34.02 -4.40
N VAL A 18 -2.49 35.30 -4.29
CA VAL A 18 -1.79 36.27 -3.43
C VAL A 18 -2.80 37.20 -2.77
N ASN A 19 -2.69 37.24 -1.43
CA ASN A 19 -3.44 38.04 -0.46
C ASN A 19 -3.58 39.52 -0.81
N ALA A 20 -4.73 40.13 -0.50
CA ALA A 20 -4.92 41.00 0.67
C ALA A 20 -6.19 41.88 0.56
N GLU A 21 -6.66 42.32 1.73
CA GLU A 21 -7.54 43.48 2.00
C GLU A 21 -9.07 43.31 1.98
N VAL A 22 -9.60 43.26 3.21
CA VAL A 22 -10.68 44.11 3.77
C VAL A 22 -11.70 44.70 2.79
N LYS A 23 -12.95 44.19 2.87
CA LYS A 23 -14.13 45.04 3.10
C LYS A 23 -15.37 44.20 3.42
N LYS A 24 -16.04 44.61 4.51
CA LYS A 24 -17.39 44.19 4.90
C LYS A 24 -18.38 44.52 3.79
N SER A 25 -19.15 43.54 3.33
CA SER A 25 -20.51 43.78 2.84
C SER A 25 -21.36 42.52 3.01
N LYS A 26 -22.54 42.77 3.56
CA LYS A 26 -23.61 41.83 3.89
C LYS A 26 -24.16 41.20 2.61
N GLU A 27 -24.37 39.88 2.57
CA GLU A 27 -25.55 39.32 1.89
C GLU A 27 -25.89 37.87 2.32
N LYS A 28 -26.99 37.79 3.08
CA LYS A 28 -28.04 36.76 3.16
C LYS A 28 -27.65 35.29 2.84
N LYS A 29 -27.31 34.54 3.89
CA LYS A 29 -27.49 33.07 3.93
C LYS A 29 -28.98 32.74 3.81
N LYS A 30 -29.38 32.16 2.67
CA LYS A 30 -30.63 31.38 2.58
C LYS A 30 -30.41 30.08 3.35
N LEU A 31 -31.01 30.02 4.53
CA LEU A 31 -31.06 28.85 5.41
C LEU A 31 -32.06 27.86 4.79
N ASN A 32 -31.57 26.87 4.03
CA ASN A 32 -32.39 25.70 3.67
C ASN A 32 -32.03 24.54 4.60
N SER A 33 -33.08 24.07 5.26
CA SER A 33 -33.10 23.04 6.29
C SER A 33 -32.75 21.66 5.75
N SER A 34 -31.72 21.05 6.30
CA SER A 34 -31.72 19.64 6.69
C SER A 34 -30.62 19.41 7.71
N ASN A 35 -30.98 19.55 8.99
CA ASN A 35 -30.15 19.18 10.13
C ASN A 35 -29.98 17.66 10.19
N ILE A 36 -29.04 17.12 9.44
CA ILE A 36 -28.32 15.91 9.84
C ILE A 36 -26.84 16.23 9.68
N LYS A 37 -26.20 16.69 10.77
CA LYS A 37 -24.74 16.60 10.91
C LYS A 37 -24.42 15.10 10.94
N ARG A 38 -24.25 14.48 9.77
CA ARG A 38 -23.61 13.16 9.69
C ARG A 38 -22.17 13.35 10.13
N LEU A 39 -21.88 12.95 11.37
CA LEU A 39 -20.54 12.58 11.76
C LEU A 39 -20.23 11.28 11.02
N ILE A 40 -19.65 11.41 9.84
CA ILE A 40 -18.98 10.30 9.18
C ILE A 40 -17.66 10.14 9.94
N LEU A 41 -17.61 9.17 10.84
CA LEU A 41 -16.34 8.69 11.38
C LEU A 41 -15.65 7.95 10.24
N VAL A 42 -14.87 8.68 9.44
CA VAL A 42 -13.88 8.09 8.57
C VAL A 42 -12.80 7.55 9.51
N PRO A 43 -12.51 6.23 9.51
CA PRO A 43 -11.34 5.72 10.22
C PRO A 43 -10.14 6.56 9.79
N LYS A 44 -9.32 7.03 10.73
CA LYS A 44 -8.02 7.64 10.42
C LYS A 44 -7.07 6.53 9.93
N ASP A 45 -7.43 5.87 8.85
CA ASP A 45 -6.52 5.02 8.10
C ASP A 45 -6.06 5.86 6.93
N ASP A 46 -4.76 6.21 6.98
CA ASP A 46 -3.94 6.76 5.91
C ASP A 46 -4.74 7.08 4.63
N GLU A 47 -5.19 8.32 4.51
CA GLU A 47 -5.89 8.82 3.35
C GLU A 47 -5.23 8.27 2.07
N LEU A 48 -6.00 7.45 1.34
CA LEU A 48 -5.70 7.06 -0.04
C LEU A 48 -5.49 8.36 -0.80
N ASN A 49 -4.25 8.80 -0.91
CA ASN A 49 -3.93 10.00 -1.67
C ASN A 49 -4.00 9.59 -3.14
N PRO A 50 -5.04 9.99 -3.90
CA PRO A 50 -5.25 9.50 -5.26
C PRO A 50 -4.09 9.89 -6.19
N ASN A 51 -3.28 10.87 -5.77
CA ASN A 51 -2.11 11.34 -6.48
C ASN A 51 -0.81 10.62 -6.08
N GLU A 52 -0.86 9.67 -5.14
CA GLU A 52 0.32 8.88 -4.78
C GLU A 52 0.67 7.88 -5.90
N PRO A 53 1.94 7.83 -6.34
CA PRO A 53 2.41 6.84 -7.30
C PRO A 53 2.07 5.42 -6.86
N LEU A 54 1.57 4.60 -7.79
CA LEU A 54 1.08 3.25 -7.50
C LEU A 54 2.11 2.38 -6.75
N TYR A 55 3.40 2.49 -7.05
CA TYR A 55 4.42 1.71 -6.34
C TYR A 55 4.51 2.03 -4.84
N LYS A 56 4.34 3.30 -4.44
CA LYS A 56 4.32 3.69 -3.02
C LYS A 56 3.07 3.20 -2.32
N TYR A 57 1.96 3.18 -3.04
CA TYR A 57 0.72 2.58 -2.55
C TYR A 57 0.89 1.08 -2.30
N VAL A 58 1.44 0.35 -3.28
CA VAL A 58 1.72 -1.08 -3.18
C VAL A 58 2.68 -1.38 -2.02
N GLU A 59 3.70 -0.55 -1.78
CA GLU A 59 4.58 -0.69 -0.61
C GLU A 59 3.80 -0.68 0.71
N LYS A 60 2.88 0.28 0.90
CA LYS A 60 2.04 0.35 2.10
C LYS A 60 1.12 -0.87 2.23
N VAL A 61 0.52 -1.30 1.12
CA VAL A 61 -0.36 -2.48 1.09
C VAL A 61 0.41 -3.74 1.47
N ILE A 62 1.61 -3.95 0.91
CA ILE A 62 2.47 -5.09 1.24
C ILE A 62 2.73 -5.15 2.75
N LEU A 63 3.09 -4.02 3.37
CA LEU A 63 3.36 -4.00 4.82
C LEU A 63 2.12 -4.38 5.64
N LYS A 64 0.94 -3.84 5.28
CA LYS A 64 -0.34 -4.15 5.96
C LYS A 64 -0.73 -5.63 5.79
N VAL A 65 -0.64 -6.16 4.57
CA VAL A 65 -0.93 -7.57 4.27
C VAL A 65 -0.02 -8.51 5.05
N ILE A 66 1.29 -8.22 5.12
CA ILE A 66 2.24 -9.05 5.86
C ILE A 66 1.94 -9.00 7.36
N ASP A 67 1.70 -7.82 7.93
CA ASP A 67 1.35 -7.69 9.35
C ASP A 67 0.10 -8.49 9.72
N GLN A 68 -0.96 -8.34 8.94
CA GLN A 68 -2.19 -9.08 9.15
C GLN A 68 -1.97 -10.59 9.05
N TYR A 69 -1.35 -11.05 7.95
CA TYR A 69 -1.12 -12.48 7.70
C TYR A 69 -0.28 -13.12 8.82
N VAL A 70 0.82 -12.49 9.22
CA VAL A 70 1.73 -13.03 10.24
C VAL A 70 1.03 -13.06 11.60
N ARG A 71 0.25 -12.04 11.96
CA ARG A 71 -0.50 -12.02 13.22
C ARG A 71 -1.57 -13.10 13.29
N GLU A 72 -2.25 -13.38 12.19
CA GLU A 72 -3.31 -14.39 12.12
C GLU A 72 -2.76 -15.81 12.05
N THR A 73 -1.79 -16.04 11.17
CA THR A 73 -1.28 -17.39 10.87
C THR A 73 -0.09 -17.81 11.71
N LYS A 74 0.55 -16.85 12.38
CA LYS A 74 1.80 -17.03 13.14
C LYS A 74 2.94 -17.58 12.29
N ARG A 75 2.95 -17.27 10.98
CA ARG A 75 3.94 -17.74 10.01
C ARG A 75 4.34 -16.63 9.04
N PRO A 76 5.59 -16.64 8.54
CA PRO A 76 6.01 -15.79 7.43
C PRO A 76 5.17 -16.07 6.17
N ILE A 77 4.89 -15.04 5.39
CA ILE A 77 4.07 -15.17 4.18
C ILE A 77 4.92 -15.64 2.99
N ARG A 78 4.41 -16.56 2.17
CA ARG A 78 5.07 -16.93 0.91
C ARG A 78 4.86 -15.85 -0.14
N ARG A 79 5.83 -15.72 -1.06
CA ARG A 79 5.71 -14.77 -2.19
C ARG A 79 4.41 -14.92 -2.97
N LYS A 80 4.03 -16.15 -3.30
CA LYS A 80 2.82 -16.44 -4.09
C LYS A 80 1.58 -15.91 -3.38
N ASP A 81 1.43 -16.28 -2.11
CA ASP A 81 0.31 -15.88 -1.27
C ASP A 81 0.28 -14.34 -1.11
N LEU A 82 1.44 -13.72 -0.86
CA LEU A 82 1.55 -12.26 -0.75
C LEU A 82 1.02 -11.54 -2.00
N VAL A 83 1.35 -12.03 -3.20
CA VAL A 83 0.85 -11.45 -4.46
C VAL A 83 -0.67 -11.54 -4.53
N GLU A 84 -1.23 -12.71 -4.23
CA GLU A 84 -2.68 -12.94 -4.23
C GLU A 84 -3.39 -12.02 -3.23
N TYR A 85 -2.90 -11.93 -1.99
CA TYR A 85 -3.49 -11.06 -0.96
C TYR A 85 -3.37 -9.57 -1.30
N VAL A 86 -2.25 -9.13 -1.89
CA VAL A 86 -2.08 -7.72 -2.28
C VAL A 86 -3.08 -7.34 -3.37
N PHE A 87 -3.30 -8.18 -4.39
CA PHE A 87 -4.30 -7.91 -5.41
C PHE A 87 -5.74 -7.99 -4.89
N ALA A 88 -5.99 -8.84 -3.90
CA ALA A 88 -7.29 -8.96 -3.25
C ALA A 88 -7.56 -7.89 -2.18
N TYR A 89 -6.55 -7.12 -1.76
CA TYR A 89 -6.59 -6.28 -0.57
C TYR A 89 -7.69 -5.21 -0.60
N ASP A 90 -7.80 -4.47 -1.71
CA ASP A 90 -8.76 -3.38 -1.85
C ASP A 90 -9.22 -3.17 -3.31
N ASN A 91 -10.20 -2.28 -3.48
CA ASN A 91 -10.77 -2.00 -4.81
C ASN A 91 -9.73 -1.46 -5.79
N ARG A 92 -8.74 -0.67 -5.35
CA ARG A 92 -7.72 -0.10 -6.23
C ARG A 92 -6.78 -1.18 -6.77
N MET A 93 -6.34 -2.10 -5.92
CA MET A 93 -5.50 -3.23 -6.34
C MET A 93 -6.28 -4.22 -7.21
N GLN A 94 -7.55 -4.48 -6.91
CA GLN A 94 -8.42 -5.32 -7.74
C GLN A 94 -8.67 -4.70 -9.12
N GLU A 95 -8.81 -3.38 -9.21
CA GLU A 95 -8.95 -2.68 -10.49
C GLU A 95 -7.65 -2.73 -11.30
N TYR A 96 -6.52 -2.45 -10.65
CA TYR A 96 -5.21 -2.58 -11.28
C TYR A 96 -4.98 -3.98 -11.83
N ASP A 97 -5.37 -5.00 -11.07
CA ASP A 97 -5.23 -6.39 -11.46
C ASP A 97 -6.01 -6.77 -12.73
N LYS A 98 -7.25 -6.27 -12.85
CA LYS A 98 -8.08 -6.43 -14.05
C LYS A 98 -7.44 -5.84 -15.31
N VAL A 99 -6.81 -4.67 -15.17
CA VAL A 99 -6.17 -3.95 -16.30
C VAL A 99 -4.81 -4.54 -16.65
N SER A 100 -4.02 -4.90 -15.63
CA SER A 100 -2.63 -5.36 -15.80
C SER A 100 -2.49 -6.87 -16.02
N LYS A 101 -3.56 -7.66 -15.85
CA LYS A 101 -3.57 -9.13 -15.97
C LYS A 101 -2.58 -9.80 -15.01
N HIS A 102 -2.62 -9.44 -13.73
CA HIS A 102 -1.71 -9.99 -12.70
C HIS A 102 -0.22 -9.75 -13.00
N ASP A 103 0.17 -8.58 -13.51
CA ASP A 103 1.60 -8.27 -13.66
C ASP A 103 2.25 -8.08 -12.27
N ASP A 104 2.99 -9.11 -11.81
CA ASP A 104 3.65 -9.13 -10.50
C ASP A 104 4.92 -8.25 -10.45
N SER A 105 5.28 -7.59 -11.55
CA SER A 105 6.48 -6.75 -11.63
C SER A 105 6.42 -5.57 -10.64
N ILE A 106 5.26 -4.96 -10.45
CA ILE A 106 5.10 -3.84 -9.51
C ILE A 106 5.25 -4.29 -8.06
N ILE A 107 4.75 -5.48 -7.72
CA ILE A 107 4.91 -6.08 -6.39
C ILE A 107 6.37 -6.48 -6.20
N SER A 108 7.02 -7.03 -7.22
CA SER A 108 8.45 -7.34 -7.21
C SER A 108 9.30 -6.10 -6.90
N TYR A 109 9.03 -5.01 -7.61
CA TYR A 109 9.71 -3.75 -7.43
C TYR A 109 9.53 -3.19 -6.01
N ALA A 110 8.29 -3.17 -5.51
CA ALA A 110 7.98 -2.73 -4.16
C ALA A 110 8.67 -3.59 -3.09
N ILE A 111 8.64 -4.93 -3.22
CA ILE A 111 9.36 -5.83 -2.32
C ILE A 111 10.87 -5.52 -2.33
N THR A 112 11.48 -5.35 -3.51
CA THR A 112 12.91 -5.01 -3.61
C THR A 112 13.24 -3.71 -2.90
N ARG A 113 12.39 -2.68 -3.02
CA ARG A 113 12.58 -1.41 -2.32
C ARG A 113 12.46 -1.56 -0.81
N LEU A 114 11.40 -2.21 -0.33
CA LEU A 114 11.19 -2.43 1.10
C LEU A 114 12.32 -3.24 1.75
N LEU A 115 12.88 -4.22 1.02
CA LEU A 115 14.07 -4.96 1.48
C LEU A 115 15.31 -4.06 1.58
N ARG A 116 15.54 -3.18 0.58
CA ARG A 116 16.65 -2.21 0.62
C ARG A 116 16.51 -1.19 1.73
N GLU A 117 15.28 -0.81 2.05
CA GLU A 117 14.93 0.11 3.14
C GLU A 117 14.93 -0.57 4.52
N GLY A 118 15.14 -1.89 4.60
CA GLY A 118 15.13 -2.64 5.86
C GLY A 118 13.74 -2.79 6.48
N LYS A 119 12.66 -2.47 5.76
CA LYS A 119 11.27 -2.58 6.20
C LYS A 119 10.68 -3.97 6.02
N LEU A 120 11.39 -4.84 5.29
CA LEU A 120 11.06 -6.25 5.13
C LEU A 120 12.27 -7.12 5.41
N VAL A 121 11.99 -8.31 5.92
CA VAL A 121 12.95 -9.40 6.02
C VAL A 121 12.54 -10.48 5.04
N LYS A 122 13.51 -10.97 4.26
CA LYS A 122 13.35 -12.10 3.36
C LYS A 122 14.00 -13.33 3.98
N LEU A 123 13.24 -14.41 4.08
CA LEU A 123 13.73 -15.70 4.52
C LEU A 123 14.12 -16.53 3.30
N GLU A 124 15.36 -17.03 3.32
CA GLU A 124 15.90 -17.96 2.34
C GLU A 124 16.35 -19.23 3.04
N TYR A 125 16.02 -20.37 2.44
CA TYR A 125 16.30 -21.67 3.03
C TYR A 125 17.52 -22.26 2.37
N CYS A 126 18.53 -22.61 3.16
CA CYS A 126 19.71 -23.25 2.63
C CYS A 126 19.42 -24.72 2.29
N LYS A 127 19.72 -25.11 1.05
CA LYS A 127 19.64 -26.50 0.58
C LYS A 127 20.97 -27.23 0.78
N HIS A 128 22.09 -26.55 0.59
CA HIS A 128 23.42 -27.14 0.71
C HIS A 128 24.35 -26.19 1.48
N TRP A 129 24.84 -26.64 2.64
CA TRP A 129 25.81 -25.92 3.46
C TRP A 129 27.22 -26.48 3.24
N GLU A 130 28.18 -25.65 2.85
CA GLU A 130 29.56 -26.08 2.56
C GLU A 130 30.55 -24.96 2.87
N ASN A 131 31.63 -25.26 3.59
CA ASN A 131 32.70 -24.31 3.93
C ASN A 131 32.19 -23.03 4.64
N GLY A 132 31.27 -23.20 5.61
CA GLY A 132 30.75 -22.09 6.41
C GLY A 132 29.82 -21.12 5.67
N ARG A 133 29.38 -21.47 4.46
CA ARG A 133 28.41 -20.68 3.68
C ARG A 133 27.36 -21.57 3.03
N CYS A 134 26.20 -20.99 2.79
CA CYS A 134 25.20 -21.64 1.95
C CYS A 134 25.63 -21.57 0.47
N LYS A 135 25.62 -22.71 -0.22
CA LYS A 135 25.91 -22.81 -1.66
C LYS A 135 24.67 -22.72 -2.52
N ASP A 136 23.64 -23.45 -2.13
CA ASP A 136 22.37 -23.53 -2.84
C ASP A 136 21.22 -23.18 -1.92
N PHE A 137 20.28 -22.37 -2.42
CA PHE A 137 19.05 -22.05 -1.72
C PHE A 137 17.85 -22.75 -2.36
N TYR A 138 16.86 -23.10 -1.55
CA TYR A 138 15.56 -23.48 -2.08
C TYR A 138 14.91 -22.29 -2.80
N ARG A 139 14.08 -22.58 -3.79
CA ARG A 139 13.28 -21.55 -4.50
C ARG A 139 12.23 -20.89 -3.59
N LYS A 140 11.95 -21.50 -2.43
CA LYS A 140 10.99 -21.01 -1.44
C LYS A 140 11.48 -19.67 -0.88
N LYS A 141 10.66 -18.63 -1.04
CA LYS A 141 10.89 -17.28 -0.51
C LYS A 141 9.72 -16.91 0.37
N GLU A 142 10.02 -16.54 1.61
CA GLU A 142 9.04 -16.03 2.56
C GLU A 142 9.44 -14.65 3.06
N TYR A 143 8.47 -13.88 3.52
CA TYR A 143 8.63 -12.50 3.97
C TYR A 143 7.94 -12.29 5.31
N LEU A 144 8.49 -11.38 6.10
CA LEU A 144 7.90 -10.88 7.33
C LEU A 144 8.38 -9.44 7.57
N LEU A 145 7.72 -8.75 8.51
CA LEU A 145 8.22 -7.47 9.00
C LEU A 145 9.37 -7.71 10.01
N PRO A 146 10.38 -6.83 10.11
CA PRO A 146 11.46 -6.96 11.07
C PRO A 146 10.97 -7.14 12.51
N GLU A 147 9.91 -6.44 12.89
CA GLU A 147 9.33 -6.47 14.23
C GLU A 147 8.71 -7.84 14.56
N HIS A 148 8.38 -8.66 13.56
CA HIS A 148 7.83 -10.00 13.80
C HIS A 148 8.90 -11.03 14.19
N LEU A 149 10.20 -10.74 13.99
CA LEU A 149 11.29 -11.63 14.41
C LEU A 149 11.32 -11.83 15.93
N GLN A 150 10.81 -10.88 16.71
CA GLN A 150 10.76 -10.98 18.16
C GLN A 150 9.56 -11.81 18.67
N LEU A 151 8.62 -12.20 17.79
CA LEU A 151 7.47 -12.99 18.18
C LEU A 151 7.89 -14.44 18.53
N PRO A 152 7.48 -14.99 19.68
CA PRO A 152 7.85 -16.35 20.10
C PRO A 152 7.47 -17.41 19.05
N GLU A 153 6.28 -17.30 18.46
CA GLU A 153 5.77 -18.26 17.49
C GLU A 153 6.57 -18.23 16.18
N ILE A 154 7.09 -17.05 15.81
CA ILE A 154 7.97 -16.90 14.65
C ILE A 154 9.33 -17.50 14.96
N ASN A 155 9.90 -17.26 16.15
CA ASN A 155 11.16 -17.90 16.54
C ASN A 155 11.05 -19.43 16.56
N GLU A 156 9.95 -19.98 17.08
CA GLU A 156 9.68 -21.42 17.02
C GLU A 156 9.58 -21.92 15.58
N TYR A 157 8.88 -21.18 14.70
CA TYR A 157 8.82 -21.49 13.28
C TYR A 157 10.20 -21.49 12.62
N LEU A 158 11.03 -20.48 12.89
CA LEU A 158 12.38 -20.36 12.32
C LEU A 158 13.28 -21.53 12.78
N LYS A 159 13.25 -21.87 14.08
CA LYS A 159 13.98 -23.02 14.64
C LYS A 159 13.55 -24.34 14.01
N LYS A 160 12.24 -24.58 13.95
CA LYS A 160 11.66 -25.81 13.35
C LYS A 160 12.09 -26.00 11.90
N ASN A 161 12.31 -24.91 11.17
CA ASN A 161 12.73 -24.96 9.77
C ASN A 161 14.24 -24.76 9.57
N GLY A 162 15.05 -24.82 10.63
CA GLY A 162 16.51 -24.73 10.55
C GLY A 162 17.04 -23.38 10.03
N LEU A 163 16.27 -22.31 10.20
CA LEU A 163 16.68 -20.95 9.78
C LEU A 163 17.51 -20.23 10.84
N ILE A 164 17.36 -20.63 12.10
CA ILE A 164 18.14 -20.15 13.24
C ILE A 164 18.50 -21.34 14.14
N GLU A 165 19.58 -21.19 14.91
CA GLU A 165 19.98 -22.21 15.88
C GLU A 165 18.98 -22.31 17.05
N GLY A 166 18.80 -23.54 17.54
CA GLY A 166 17.83 -23.92 18.57
C GLY A 166 18.31 -23.63 19.97
#